data_AF-A0AAN8EDE9-F1
#
_entry.id   AF-A0AAN8EDE9-F1
#
_cell.length_a   1.000
_cell.length_b   1.000
_cell.length_c   1.000
_cell.angle_alpha   90.00
_cell.angle_beta   90.00
_cell.angle_gamma   90.00
#
_symmetry.space_group_name_H-M   'P 1'
#
loop_
_entity.id
_entity.type
_entity.pdbx_description
1 polymer ?
#
loop_
_entity_poly.entity_id
_entity_poly.type
_entity_poly.pdbx_seq_one_letter_code
_entity_poly.pdbx_strand_id
1 'polypeptide(L)'
;MKSYFAFPMVVLGTGLMIHFRQPHQNVGYVVMSYLFVNLGFGILMLMVEIGILAAASAQQCFAISIVLLNLFCYIGNAIGSTISSAIWQATMPEKLAAYLPAEDQENLALIYGDITQQLSYEWGSPTQLAIQRAYGDTWRFLLIAGVSTWVVGFVAILAWKDMNVKSVKQNKGRVV
;
A
#
# COMPACT_ATOMS: atom_id res chain seq x y z
N MET A 1 -14.94 -4.83 -19.46
CA MET A 1 -13.81 -3.87 -19.45
C MET A 1 -12.60 -4.62 -18.90
N LYS A 2 -11.50 -4.71 -19.65
CA LYS A 2 -10.42 -5.67 -19.35
C LYS A 2 -9.37 -5.05 -18.40
N SER A 3 -9.42 -5.38 -17.11
CA SER A 3 -8.54 -4.89 -16.03
C SER A 3 -7.05 -5.30 -16.11
N TYR A 4 -6.62 -5.84 -17.24
CA TYR A 4 -5.32 -6.51 -17.41
C TYR A 4 -4.10 -5.56 -17.41
N PHE A 5 -4.30 -4.24 -17.48
CA PHE A 5 -3.19 -3.28 -17.46
C PHE A 5 -2.90 -2.71 -16.06
N ALA A 6 -3.95 -2.37 -15.31
CA ALA A 6 -3.80 -1.72 -14.01
C ALA A 6 -3.21 -2.66 -12.96
N PHE A 7 -3.66 -3.91 -12.91
CA PHE A 7 -3.25 -4.84 -11.88
C PHE A 7 -1.75 -5.23 -11.94
N PRO A 8 -1.19 -5.61 -13.11
CA PRO A 8 0.26 -5.87 -13.20
C PRO A 8 1.10 -4.65 -12.86
N MET A 9 0.63 -3.44 -13.14
CA MET A 9 1.34 -2.20 -12.80
C MET A 9 1.48 -2.02 -11.29
N VAL A 10 0.42 -2.33 -10.52
CA VAL A 10 0.46 -2.27 -9.06
C VAL A 10 1.38 -3.34 -8.47
N VAL A 11 1.30 -4.58 -8.97
CA VAL A 11 2.16 -5.68 -8.53
C VAL A 11 3.63 -5.40 -8.86
N LEU A 12 3.91 -4.88 -10.06
CA LEU A 12 5.25 -4.50 -10.47
C LEU A 12 5.79 -3.36 -9.59
N GLY A 13 5.00 -2.30 -9.36
CA GLY A 13 5.41 -1.17 -8.54
C GLY A 13 5.70 -1.58 -7.09
N THR A 14 4.85 -2.43 -6.50
CA THR A 14 5.07 -2.93 -5.13
C THR A 14 6.25 -3.90 -5.03
N GLY A 15 6.45 -4.75 -6.04
CA GLY A 15 7.62 -5.64 -6.12
C GLY A 15 8.94 -4.89 -6.29
N LEU A 16 8.98 -3.88 -7.16
CA LEU A 16 10.16 -3.02 -7.34
C LEU A 16 10.50 -2.26 -6.05
N MET A 17 9.48 -1.87 -5.28
CA MET A 17 9.69 -1.18 -4.01
C MET A 17 10.43 -2.05 -2.99
N ILE A 18 10.30 -3.39 -3.03
CA ILE A 18 11.09 -4.30 -2.17
C ILE A 18 12.59 -4.19 -2.50
N HIS A 19 12.94 -4.04 -3.78
CA HIS A 19 14.33 -3.98 -4.21
C HIS A 19 14.95 -2.59 -3.97
N PHE A 20 14.20 -1.52 -4.26
CA PHE A 20 14.73 -0.15 -4.19
C PHE A 20 14.63 0.50 -2.81
N ARG A 21 13.84 -0.06 -1.88
CA ARG A 21 13.72 0.45 -0.51
C ARG A 21 14.82 -0.10 0.41
N GLN A 22 16.06 0.01 -0.04
CA GLN A 22 17.25 -0.30 0.76
C GLN A 22 17.94 0.98 1.24
N PRO A 23 18.61 0.95 2.40
CA PRO A 23 19.48 2.05 2.82
C PRO A 23 20.52 2.32 1.73
N HIS A 24 20.77 3.59 1.39
CA HIS A 24 21.74 4.06 0.38
C HIS A 24 21.34 3.93 -1.11
N GLN A 25 20.11 3.51 -1.43
CA GLN A 25 19.58 3.58 -2.81
C GLN A 25 19.07 4.98 -3.15
N ASN A 26 19.13 5.36 -4.44
CA ASN A 26 18.62 6.65 -4.89
C ASN A 26 17.10 6.74 -4.66
N VAL A 27 16.67 7.77 -3.92
CA VAL A 27 15.26 8.03 -3.58
C VAL A 27 14.37 8.09 -4.82
N GLY A 28 14.91 8.48 -5.98
CA GLY A 28 14.20 8.50 -7.26
C GLY A 28 13.58 7.16 -7.65
N TYR A 29 14.23 6.02 -7.36
CA TYR A 29 13.66 4.71 -7.67
C TYR A 29 12.50 4.33 -6.74
N VAL A 30 12.54 4.79 -5.49
CA VAL A 30 11.42 4.67 -4.55
C VAL A 30 10.24 5.51 -5.04
N VAL A 31 10.49 6.74 -5.48
CA VAL A 31 9.46 7.62 -6.07
C VAL A 31 8.86 6.99 -7.33
N MET A 32 9.67 6.45 -8.24
CA MET A 32 9.19 5.75 -9.44
C MET A 32 8.27 4.57 -9.08
N SER A 33 8.70 3.74 -8.12
CA SER A 33 7.90 2.60 -7.65
C SER A 33 6.56 3.07 -7.07
N TYR A 34 6.58 4.15 -6.28
CA TYR A 34 5.37 4.74 -5.70
C TYR A 34 4.42 5.28 -6.78
N LEU A 35 4.95 5.89 -7.84
CA LEU A 35 4.14 6.34 -8.99
C LEU A 35 3.44 5.17 -9.68
N PHE A 36 4.13 4.05 -9.91
CA PHE A 36 3.52 2.87 -10.53
C PHE A 36 2.40 2.28 -9.68
N VAL A 37 2.62 2.17 -8.38
CA VAL A 37 1.59 1.66 -7.45
C VAL A 37 0.37 2.56 -7.45
N ASN A 38 0.54 3.87 -7.26
CA ASN A 38 -0.59 4.79 -7.13
C ASN A 38 -1.33 5.00 -8.45
N LEU A 39 -0.62 5.05 -9.58
CA LEU A 39 -1.26 5.18 -10.88
C LEU A 39 -2.07 3.92 -11.21
N GLY A 40 -1.49 2.74 -11.01
CA GLY A 40 -2.19 1.47 -11.22
C GLY A 40 -3.41 1.33 -10.31
N PHE A 41 -3.28 1.71 -9.03
CA PHE A 41 -4.38 1.67 -8.07
C PHE A 41 -5.51 2.65 -8.45
N GLY A 42 -5.17 3.88 -8.85
CA GLY A 42 -6.15 4.87 -9.30
C GLY A 42 -6.93 4.40 -10.52
N ILE A 43 -6.26 3.81 -11.51
CA ILE A 43 -6.94 3.22 -12.67
C ILE A 43 -7.86 2.08 -12.24
N LEU A 44 -7.41 1.20 -11.35
CA LEU A 44 -8.22 0.08 -10.86
C LEU A 44 -9.49 0.57 -10.14
N MET A 45 -9.37 1.58 -9.29
CA MET A 45 -10.52 2.16 -8.59
C MET A 45 -11.53 2.79 -9.56
N LEU A 46 -11.07 3.57 -10.54
CA LEU A 46 -11.93 4.15 -11.57
C LEU A 46 -12.69 3.07 -12.37
N MET A 47 -12.02 1.95 -12.68
CA MET A 47 -12.66 0.82 -13.38
C MET A 47 -13.80 0.21 -12.54
N VAL A 48 -13.63 0.11 -11.22
CA VAL A 48 -14.67 -0.37 -10.30
C VAL A 48 -15.87 0.57 -10.34
N GLU A 49 -15.63 1.88 -10.19
CA GLU A 49 -16.69 2.89 -10.15
C GLU A 49 -17.48 2.94 -11.46
N ILE A 50 -16.80 2.87 -12.61
CA ILE A 50 -17.44 2.79 -13.92
C ILE A 50 -18.23 1.48 -14.07
N GLY A 51 -17.72 0.37 -13.55
CA GLY A 51 -18.44 -0.91 -13.53
C GLY A 51 -19.73 -0.86 -12.70
N ILE A 52 -19.68 -0.22 -11.54
CA ILE A 52 -20.85 0.02 -10.68
C ILE A 52 -21.86 0.92 -11.40
N LEU A 53 -21.40 2.00 -12.04
CA LEU A 53 -22.25 2.90 -12.83
C LEU A 53 -22.94 2.15 -13.97
N ALA A 54 -22.24 1.23 -14.64
CA ALA A 54 -22.78 0.43 -15.72
C ALA A 54 -23.81 -0.62 -15.24
N ALA A 55 -23.66 -1.13 -14.02
CA ALA A 55 -24.55 -2.11 -13.42
C ALA A 55 -25.83 -1.48 -12.85
N ALA A 56 -25.75 -0.23 -12.38
CA ALA A 56 -26.86 0.46 -11.73
C ALA A 56 -27.83 1.04 -12.78
N SER A 57 -29.09 0.59 -12.75
CA SER A 57 -30.16 1.12 -13.62
C SER A 57 -30.74 2.45 -13.14
N ALA A 58 -30.65 2.73 -11.83
CA ALA A 58 -31.12 3.94 -11.18
C ALA A 58 -30.00 4.62 -10.39
N GLN A 59 -30.00 5.97 -10.38
CA GLN A 59 -28.98 6.78 -9.69
C GLN A 59 -28.88 6.48 -8.19
N GLN A 60 -30.00 6.15 -7.52
CA GLN A 60 -30.01 5.78 -6.11
C GLN A 60 -29.24 4.48 -5.85
N CYS A 61 -29.35 3.48 -6.73
CA CYS A 61 -28.60 2.23 -6.61
C CYS A 61 -27.09 2.44 -6.81
N PHE A 62 -26.69 3.40 -7.63
CA PHE A 62 -25.28 3.78 -7.80
C PHE A 62 -24.68 4.32 -6.50
N ALA A 63 -25.34 5.32 -5.88
CA ALA A 63 -24.85 5.93 -4.65
C ALA A 63 -24.69 4.90 -3.51
N ILE A 64 -25.68 4.02 -3.33
CA ILE A 64 -25.61 2.96 -2.31
C ILE A 64 -24.45 2.00 -2.59
N SER A 65 -24.22 1.64 -3.84
CA SER A 65 -23.14 0.72 -4.24
C SER A 65 -21.75 1.32 -3.98
N ILE A 66 -21.56 2.63 -4.23
CA ILE A 66 -20.31 3.33 -3.92
C ILE A 66 -20.08 3.43 -2.41
N VAL A 67 -21.12 3.71 -1.62
CA VAL A 67 -20.99 3.70 -0.15
C VAL A 67 -20.56 2.32 0.35
N LEU A 68 -21.15 1.25 -0.20
CA LEU A 68 -20.79 -0.12 0.15
C LEU A 68 -19.34 -0.45 -0.25
N LEU A 69 -18.90 -0.01 -1.44
CA LEU A 69 -17.50 -0.13 -1.86
C LEU A 69 -16.56 0.53 -0.85
N ASN A 70 -16.83 1.78 -0.47
CA ASN A 70 -16.01 2.50 0.51
C ASN A 70 -16.00 1.82 1.88
N LEU A 71 -17.12 1.28 2.34
CA LEU A 71 -17.18 0.50 3.58
C LEU A 71 -16.20 -0.68 3.54
N PHE A 72 -16.17 -1.45 2.45
CA PHE A 72 -15.21 -2.55 2.30
C PHE A 72 -13.77 -2.05 2.22
N CYS A 73 -13.50 -0.90 1.58
CA CYS A 73 -12.18 -0.28 1.60
C CYS A 73 -11.73 0.08 3.01
N TYR A 74 -12.61 0.64 3.85
CA TYR A 74 -12.29 0.94 5.24
C TYR A 74 -11.99 -0.32 6.06
N ILE A 75 -12.74 -1.40 5.87
CA ILE A 75 -12.48 -2.69 6.53
C ILE A 75 -11.10 -3.22 6.10
N GLY A 76 -10.80 -3.22 4.80
CA GLY A 76 -9.50 -3.63 4.28
C GLY A 76 -8.35 -2.80 4.84
N ASN A 77 -8.52 -1.48 4.94
CA ASN A 77 -7.54 -0.58 5.54
C ASN A 77 -7.31 -0.89 7.02
N ALA A 78 -8.37 -1.13 7.80
CA ALA A 78 -8.26 -1.49 9.21
C ALA A 78 -7.48 -2.80 9.39
N ILE A 79 -7.82 -3.85 8.64
CA ILE A 79 -7.11 -5.14 8.67
C ILE A 79 -5.64 -4.97 8.29
N GLY A 80 -5.36 -4.26 7.19
CA GLY A 80 -4.00 -4.02 6.72
C GLY A 80 -3.17 -3.23 7.74
N SER A 81 -3.77 -2.22 8.37
CA SER A 81 -3.12 -1.41 9.40
C SER A 81 -2.80 -2.23 10.65
N THR A 82 -3.70 -3.13 11.09
CA THR A 82 -3.44 -4.02 12.21
C THR A 82 -2.29 -4.99 11.92
N ILE A 83 -2.28 -5.61 10.73
CA ILE A 83 -1.19 -6.52 10.33
C ILE A 83 0.14 -5.76 10.25
N SER A 84 0.15 -4.60 9.60
CA SER A 84 1.34 -3.73 9.49
C SER A 84 1.87 -3.34 10.86
N SER A 85 0.98 -2.94 11.78
CA SER A 85 1.35 -2.59 13.15
C SER A 85 1.93 -3.77 13.92
N ALA A 86 1.35 -4.97 13.78
CA ALA A 86 1.87 -6.17 14.42
C ALA A 86 3.27 -6.54 13.90
N ILE A 87 3.48 -6.47 12.58
CA ILE A 87 4.80 -6.69 11.97
C ILE A 87 5.80 -5.66 12.51
N TRP A 88 5.46 -4.37 12.49
CA TRP A 88 6.32 -3.30 12.96
C TRP A 88 6.76 -3.51 14.41
N GLN A 89 5.78 -3.76 15.30
CA GLN A 89 6.03 -3.94 16.73
C GLN A 89 6.88 -5.19 17.03
N ALA A 90 6.79 -6.23 16.19
CA ALA A 90 7.62 -7.42 16.33
C ALA A 90 9.04 -7.21 15.78
N THR A 91 9.17 -6.67 14.56
CA THR A 91 10.46 -6.67 13.85
C THR A 91 11.32 -5.46 14.16
N MET A 92 10.73 -4.28 14.35
CA MET A 92 11.52 -3.05 14.50
C MET A 92 12.38 -3.08 15.78
N PRO A 93 11.84 -3.43 16.98
CA PRO A 93 12.66 -3.55 18.18
C PRO A 93 13.71 -4.66 18.08
N GLU A 94 13.35 -5.80 17.47
CA GLU A 94 14.27 -6.94 17.26
C GLU A 94 15.47 -6.54 16.39
N LYS A 95 15.23 -5.88 15.25
CA LYS A 95 16.31 -5.42 14.36
C LYS A 95 17.12 -4.29 14.97
N LEU A 96 16.47 -3.40 15.71
CA LEU A 96 17.16 -2.33 16.43
C LEU A 96 18.11 -2.92 17.50
N ALA A 97 17.66 -3.91 18.27
CA ALA A 97 18.50 -4.63 19.23
C ALA A 97 19.68 -5.35 18.57
N ALA A 98 19.50 -5.86 17.35
CA ALA A 98 20.55 -6.58 16.63
C ALA A 98 21.63 -5.67 16.03
N TYR A 99 21.28 -4.42 15.69
CA TYR A 99 22.18 -3.51 14.98
C TYR A 99 22.74 -2.37 15.83
N LEU A 100 22.09 -2.00 16.94
CA LEU A 100 22.60 -0.94 17.81
C LEU A 100 23.96 -1.31 18.40
N PRO A 101 24.91 -0.34 18.44
CA PRO A 101 26.16 -0.53 19.15
C PRO A 101 25.92 -0.69 20.66
N ALA A 102 26.85 -1.34 21.36
CA ALA A 102 26.73 -1.61 22.80
C ALA A 102 26.49 -0.34 23.64
N GLU A 103 27.04 0.79 23.18
CA GLU A 103 26.93 2.10 23.83
C GLU A 103 25.49 2.67 23.81
N ASP A 104 24.69 2.30 22.81
CA ASP A 104 23.31 2.79 22.63
C ASP A 104 22.25 1.73 22.90
N GLN A 105 22.63 0.53 23.34
CA GLN A 105 21.70 -0.54 23.71
C GLN A 105 20.73 -0.12 24.82
N GLU A 106 21.21 0.64 25.80
CA GLU A 106 20.38 1.17 26.89
C GLU A 106 19.31 2.15 26.38
N ASN A 107 19.60 2.84 25.27
CA ASN A 107 18.69 3.80 24.65
C ASN A 107 17.68 3.15 23.70
N LEU A 108 17.69 1.83 23.52
CA LEU A 108 16.84 1.15 22.53
C LEU A 108 15.36 1.52 22.63
N ALA A 109 14.80 1.49 23.85
CA ALA A 109 13.38 1.81 24.06
C ALA A 109 13.06 3.28 23.74
N LEU A 110 13.99 4.19 24.06
CA LEU A 110 13.88 5.62 23.74
C LEU A 110 13.94 5.84 22.22
N ILE A 111 14.93 5.22 21.56
CA ILE A 111 15.12 5.28 20.10
C ILE A 111 13.90 4.69 19.39
N TYR A 112 13.35 3.58 19.85
CA TYR A 112 12.14 3.00 19.25
C TYR A 112 10.90 3.89 19.45
N GLY A 113 10.75 4.49 20.63
CA GLY A 113 9.57 5.26 21.01
C GLY A 113 9.51 6.70 20.48
N ASP A 114 10.64 7.29 20.11
CA ASP A 114 10.72 8.69 19.68
C ASP A 114 11.54 8.88 18.39
N ILE A 115 10.86 9.30 17.33
CA ILE A 115 11.47 9.64 16.04
C ILE A 115 12.42 10.84 16.14
N THR A 116 12.19 11.76 17.07
CA THR A 116 13.04 12.94 17.29
C THR A 116 14.41 12.50 17.80
N GLN A 117 14.42 11.53 18.72
CA GLN A 117 15.65 10.92 19.22
C GLN A 117 16.40 10.20 18.10
N GLN A 118 15.71 9.42 17.26
CA GLN A 118 16.34 8.75 16.11
C GLN A 118 17.02 9.72 15.16
N LEU A 119 16.40 10.89 14.92
CA LEU A 119 16.92 11.92 14.03
C LEU A 119 18.00 12.80 14.64
N SER A 120 18.16 12.79 15.97
CA SER A 120 19.18 13.58 16.67
C SER A 120 20.61 13.03 16.50
N TYR A 121 20.74 11.74 16.15
CA TYR A 121 22.05 11.12 15.93
C TYR A 121 22.72 11.70 14.68
N GLU A 122 24.02 11.96 14.79
CA GLU A 122 24.80 12.54 13.71
C GLU A 122 24.76 11.66 12.45
N TRP A 123 24.69 12.31 11.29
CA TRP A 123 24.60 11.63 10.00
C TRP A 123 25.86 10.79 9.74
N GLY A 124 25.69 9.49 9.48
CA GLY A 124 26.81 8.57 9.29
C GLY A 124 27.41 8.00 10.58
N SER A 125 26.88 8.36 11.76
CA SER A 125 27.25 7.69 13.01
C SER A 125 26.86 6.21 12.98
N PRO A 126 27.56 5.33 13.72
CA PRO A 126 27.23 3.90 13.79
C PRO A 126 25.77 3.66 14.20
N THR A 127 25.25 4.47 15.13
CA THR A 127 23.87 4.40 15.63
C THR A 127 22.86 4.81 14.57
N GLN A 128 23.13 5.90 13.83
CA GLN A 128 22.25 6.33 12.74
C GLN A 128 22.20 5.30 11.61
N LEU A 129 23.33 4.68 11.26
CA LEU A 129 23.39 3.60 10.26
C LEU A 129 22.68 2.32 10.75
N ALA A 130 22.80 1.99 12.03
CA ALA A 130 22.09 0.87 12.64
C ALA A 130 20.58 1.08 12.59
N ILE A 131 20.10 2.28 12.91
CA ILE A 131 18.69 2.66 12.80
C ILE A 131 18.23 2.54 11.35
N GLN A 132 18.95 3.13 10.39
CA GLN A 132 18.60 3.03 8.96
C GLN A 132 18.48 1.57 8.48
N ARG A 133 19.39 0.70 8.94
CA ARG A 133 19.37 -0.72 8.60
C ARG A 133 18.17 -1.43 9.22
N ALA A 134 17.85 -1.16 10.49
CA ALA A 134 16.67 -1.70 11.16
C ALA A 134 15.36 -1.28 10.44
N TYR A 135 15.28 -0.01 10.01
CA TYR A 135 14.18 0.48 9.18
C TYR A 135 14.11 -0.24 7.84
N GLY A 136 15.23 -0.41 7.14
CA GLY A 136 15.30 -1.09 5.84
C GLY A 136 14.75 -2.52 5.92
N ASP A 137 15.18 -3.30 6.90
CA ASP A 137 14.73 -4.68 7.08
C ASP A 137 13.26 -4.75 7.51
N THR A 138 12.83 -3.90 8.44
CA THR A 138 11.42 -3.81 8.85
C THR A 138 10.51 -3.45 7.67
N TRP A 139 10.89 -2.45 6.88
CA TRP A 139 10.15 -2.07 5.67
C TRP A 139 10.11 -3.19 4.64
N ARG A 140 11.17 -3.98 4.51
CA ARG A 140 11.18 -5.15 3.62
C ARG A 140 10.11 -6.17 4.02
N PHE A 141 9.97 -6.48 5.31
CA PHE A 141 8.91 -7.39 5.78
C PHE A 141 7.51 -6.83 5.52
N LEU A 142 7.29 -5.54 5.79
CA LEU A 142 6.03 -4.87 5.49
C LEU A 142 5.67 -4.93 4.00
N LEU A 143 6.64 -4.74 3.11
CA LEU A 143 6.41 -4.81 1.68
C LEU A 143 6.13 -6.22 1.18
N ILE A 144 6.81 -7.23 1.74
CA ILE A 144 6.53 -8.64 1.42
C ILE A 144 5.08 -8.99 1.82
N ALA A 145 4.64 -8.57 3.00
CA ALA A 145 3.24 -8.75 3.44
C ALA A 145 2.24 -7.98 2.56
N GLY A 146 2.61 -6.77 2.11
CA GLY A 146 1.81 -6.01 1.16
C GLY A 146 1.67 -6.71 -0.20
N VAL A 147 2.78 -7.24 -0.74
CA VAL A 147 2.79 -7.95 -2.03
C VAL A 147 2.01 -9.26 -1.97
N SER A 148 2.12 -10.02 -0.87
CA SER A 148 1.36 -11.26 -0.72
C SER A 148 -0.15 -11.03 -0.70
N THR A 149 -0.60 -9.88 -0.19
CA THR A 149 -2.03 -9.50 -0.18
C THR A 149 -2.58 -9.28 -1.60
N TRP A 150 -1.74 -8.86 -2.57
CA TRP A 150 -2.19 -8.74 -3.96
C TRP A 150 -2.61 -10.06 -4.59
N VAL A 151 -2.19 -11.22 -4.07
CA VAL A 151 -2.67 -12.53 -4.53
C VAL A 151 -4.19 -12.65 -4.36
N VAL A 152 -4.73 -12.15 -3.24
CA VAL A 152 -6.18 -12.12 -3.00
C VAL A 152 -6.87 -11.20 -4.00
N GLY A 153 -6.27 -10.03 -4.27
CA GLY A 153 -6.76 -9.10 -5.29
C GLY A 153 -6.77 -9.71 -6.70
N PHE A 154 -5.76 -10.52 -7.04
CA PHE A 154 -5.70 -11.21 -8.32
C PHE A 154 -6.86 -12.19 -8.48
N VAL A 155 -7.13 -13.02 -7.45
CA VAL A 155 -8.25 -13.97 -7.46
C VAL A 155 -9.59 -13.24 -7.58
N ALA A 156 -9.75 -12.11 -6.88
CA ALA A 156 -10.96 -11.29 -6.97
C ALA A 156 -11.18 -10.73 -8.39
N ILE A 157 -10.12 -10.30 -9.08
CA ILE A 157 -10.22 -9.82 -10.47
C ILE A 157 -10.60 -10.95 -11.42
N LEU A 158 -10.12 -12.18 -11.21
CA LEU A 158 -10.52 -13.33 -12.03
C LEU A 158 -12.01 -13.67 -11.86
N ALA A 159 -12.58 -13.39 -10.68
CA ALA A 159 -14.01 -13.58 -10.42
C ALA A 159 -14.90 -12.49 -11.05
N TRP A 160 -14.33 -11.37 -11.51
CA TRP A 160 -15.11 -10.31 -12.14
C TRP A 160 -15.64 -10.73 -13.51
N LYS A 161 -16.94 -10.56 -13.72
CA LYS A 161 -17.57 -10.72 -15.03
C LYS A 161 -17.17 -9.59 -15.96
N ASP A 162 -16.82 -9.94 -17.20
CA ASP A 162 -16.52 -8.94 -18.23
C ASP A 162 -17.81 -8.19 -18.61
N MET A 163 -17.98 -7.00 -18.04
CA MET A 163 -19.12 -6.14 -18.36
C MET A 163 -18.84 -5.32 -19.62
N ASN A 164 -19.75 -5.41 -20.60
CA ASN A 164 -19.71 -4.58 -21.80
C ASN A 164 -20.37 -3.22 -21.51
N VAL A 165 -19.51 -2.25 -21.16
CA VAL A 165 -19.95 -0.88 -20.84
C VAL A 165 -20.51 -0.15 -22.08
N LYS A 166 -20.18 -0.60 -23.30
CA LYS A 166 -20.61 0.07 -24.55
C LYS A 166 -22.11 -0.09 -24.85
N SER A 167 -22.79 -1.06 -24.23
CA SER A 167 -24.23 -1.30 -24.44
C SER A 167 -25.12 -0.59 -23.42
N VAL A 168 -24.55 0.16 -22.47
CA VAL A 168 -25.33 0.87 -21.45
C VAL A 168 -26.00 2.09 -22.09
N LYS A 169 -27.32 2.02 -22.30
CA LYS A 169 -28.12 3.16 -22.75
C LYS A 169 -28.19 4.20 -21.63
N GLN A 170 -27.57 5.36 -21.85
CA GLN A 170 -27.71 6.53 -20.99
C GLN A 170 -29.18 7.00 -21.02
N ASN A 171 -29.92 6.81 -19.93
CA ASN A 171 -31.26 7.36 -19.81
C ASN A 171 -31.17 8.90 -19.80
N LYS A 172 -31.69 9.55 -20.84
CA LYS A 172 -31.83 11.01 -20.93
C LYS A 172 -32.91 11.47 -19.95
N GLY A 173 -32.57 11.57 -18.67
CA GLY A 173 -33.39 12.26 -17.67
C GLY A 173 -33.34 13.76 -17.93
N ARG A 174 -34.47 14.37 -18.31
CA ARG A 174 -34.62 15.82 -18.43
C ARG A 174 -34.54 16.40 -17.02
N VAL A 175 -33.52 17.20 -16.75
CA VAL A 175 -33.44 18.03 -15.55
C VAL A 175 -34.47 19.15 -15.75
N VAL A 176 -35.50 19.21 -14.90
CA VAL A 176 -36.43 20.34 -14.78
C VAL A 176 -36.33 20.83 -13.35
#